data_AF-A0A7M7G316-F1
#
_entry.id   AF-A0A7M7G316-F1
#
_cell.length_a   1.000
_cell.length_b   1.000
_cell.length_c   1.000
_cell.angle_alpha   90.00
_cell.angle_beta   90.00
_cell.angle_gamma   90.00
#
_symmetry.space_group_name_H-M   'P 1'
#
loop_
_entity.id
_entity.type
_entity.pdbx_description
1 polymer ?
#
loop_
_entity_poly.entity_id
_entity_poly.type
_entity_poly.pdbx_seq_one_letter_code
_entity_poly.pdbx_strand_id
1 'polypeptide(L)'
;MRLIVSLLIAMFLKKIVLANALVNENCEKLDSEIRITKDEYSETGKLFRTCSDEIQVSKCEGYCDSQVQPSIVTSTGFTKECSCCREEFLEERTVYLNNCYDSNGKQFSLLDNSNMAIKIREPTNCKCIKCGFL
;
A
#
# COMPACT_ATOMS: atom_id res chain seq x y z
N MET A 1 -21.71 -39.56 -33.29
CA MET A 1 -20.37 -39.38 -32.68
C MET A 1 -19.77 -37.99 -32.96
N ARG A 2 -19.65 -37.54 -34.22
CA ARG A 2 -19.10 -36.20 -34.55
C ARG A 2 -19.80 -35.02 -33.87
N LEU A 3 -21.14 -34.98 -33.87
CA LEU A 3 -21.93 -33.92 -33.21
C LEU A 3 -21.73 -33.85 -31.69
N ILE A 4 -21.59 -35.00 -31.03
CA ILE A 4 -21.38 -35.08 -29.56
C ILE A 4 -19.99 -34.55 -29.22
N VAL A 5 -18.98 -34.93 -30.01
CA VAL A 5 -17.61 -34.43 -29.86
C VAL A 5 -17.56 -32.92 -30.08
N SER A 6 -18.24 -32.39 -31.11
CA SER A 6 -18.33 -30.95 -31.35
C SER A 6 -19.03 -30.19 -30.21
N LEU A 7 -20.09 -30.75 -29.61
CA LEU A 7 -20.77 -30.15 -28.45
C LEU A 7 -19.88 -30.15 -27.20
N LEU A 8 -19.16 -31.24 -26.94
CA LEU A 8 -18.22 -31.34 -25.82
C LEU A 8 -17.07 -30.34 -25.96
N ILE A 9 -16.52 -30.19 -27.17
CA ILE A 9 -15.49 -29.19 -27.48
C ILE A 9 -16.04 -27.78 -27.27
N ALA A 10 -17.24 -27.47 -27.75
CA ALA A 10 -17.87 -26.15 -27.56
C ALA A 10 -18.12 -25.82 -26.08
N MET A 11 -18.54 -26.79 -25.27
CA MET A 11 -18.70 -26.62 -23.83
C MET A 11 -17.36 -26.41 -23.10
N PHE A 12 -16.31 -27.14 -23.50
CA PHE A 12 -14.96 -26.93 -22.99
C PHE A 12 -14.40 -25.55 -23.34
N LEU A 13 -14.58 -25.11 -24.58
CA LEU A 13 -14.15 -23.79 -25.04
C LEU A 13 -14.88 -22.66 -24.29
N LYS A 14 -16.19 -22.81 -24.02
CA LYS A 14 -16.93 -21.85 -23.19
C LYS A 14 -16.35 -21.72 -21.78
N LYS A 15 -15.99 -22.84 -21.13
CA LYS A 15 -15.38 -22.82 -19.79
C LYS A 15 -14.02 -22.11 -19.80
N ILE A 16 -13.21 -22.33 -20.83
CA ILE A 16 -11.90 -21.67 -20.98
C ILE A 16 -12.07 -20.15 -21.15
N VAL A 17 -13.05 -19.70 -21.95
CA VAL A 17 -13.31 -18.27 -22.15
C VAL A 17 -13.83 -17.58 -20.87
N LEU A 18 -14.73 -18.24 -20.12
CA LEU A 18 -15.25 -17.72 -18.85
C LEU A 18 -14.17 -17.62 -17.76
N ALA A 19 -13.24 -18.57 -17.71
CA ALA A 19 -12.13 -18.54 -16.75
C ALA A 19 -11.17 -17.36 -16.99
N ASN A 20 -10.99 -16.93 -18.24
CA ASN A 20 -10.12 -15.81 -18.59
C ASN A 20 -10.74 -14.43 -18.34
N ALA A 21 -12.05 -14.35 -18.08
CA ALA A 21 -12.78 -13.09 -17.85
C ALA A 21 -12.84 -12.69 -16.37
N LEU A 22 -12.44 -13.57 -15.45
CA LEU A 22 -12.21 -13.23 -14.05
C LEU A 22 -10.77 -12.71 -13.93
N VAL A 23 -10.57 -11.41 -14.16
CA VAL A 23 -9.40 -10.74 -13.60
C VAL A 23 -9.56 -10.87 -12.09
N ASN A 24 -8.81 -11.78 -11.49
CA ASN A 24 -8.88 -12.00 -10.06
C ASN A 24 -8.24 -10.79 -9.38
N GLU A 25 -9.07 -9.90 -8.84
CA GLU A 25 -8.58 -8.81 -7.99
C GLU A 25 -7.78 -9.43 -6.85
N ASN A 26 -6.61 -8.84 -6.58
CA ASN A 26 -5.72 -9.33 -5.53
C ASN A 26 -5.15 -8.12 -4.79
N CYS A 27 -5.95 -7.51 -3.94
CA CYS A 27 -5.55 -6.39 -3.09
C CYS A 27 -5.36 -6.88 -1.65
N GLU A 28 -4.12 -6.83 -1.17
CA GLU A 28 -3.73 -7.47 0.08
C GLU A 28 -2.91 -6.53 0.96
N LYS A 29 -2.96 -6.80 2.26
CA LYS A 29 -2.07 -6.18 3.25
C LYS A 29 -0.78 -6.98 3.28
N LEU A 30 0.34 -6.32 2.98
CA LEU A 30 1.67 -6.91 2.99
C LEU A 30 2.57 -6.18 3.98
N ASP A 31 3.56 -6.89 4.53
CA ASP A 31 4.60 -6.29 5.36
C ASP A 31 5.82 -5.91 4.50
N SER A 32 6.52 -4.85 4.89
CA SER A 32 7.72 -4.33 4.23
C SER A 32 8.64 -3.65 5.22
N GLU A 33 9.94 -3.70 4.97
CA GLU A 33 10.91 -2.99 5.80
C GLU A 33 11.20 -1.61 5.24
N ILE A 34 11.16 -0.59 6.09
CA ILE A 34 11.57 0.77 5.73
C ILE A 34 12.56 1.32 6.74
N ARG A 35 13.48 2.15 6.25
CA ARG A 35 14.37 2.94 7.10
C ARG A 35 13.73 4.28 7.41
N ILE A 36 13.45 4.54 8.68
CA ILE A 36 12.92 5.83 9.15
C ILE A 36 14.08 6.66 9.70
N THR A 37 14.08 7.96 9.43
CA THR A 37 15.01 8.93 10.02
C THR A 37 14.23 10.15 10.48
N LYS A 38 14.45 10.59 11.72
CA LYS A 38 13.74 11.69 12.33
C LYS A 38 14.69 12.61 13.08
N ASP A 39 14.57 13.90 12.81
CA ASP A 39 15.28 14.95 13.51
C ASP A 39 14.42 15.50 14.66
N GLU A 40 15.08 15.78 15.78
CA GLU A 40 14.55 16.54 16.90
C GLU A 40 15.35 17.83 17.05
N TYR A 41 14.63 18.94 17.21
CA TYR A 41 15.20 20.27 17.36
C TYR A 41 14.95 20.77 18.78
N SER A 42 15.91 21.50 19.34
CA SER A 42 15.74 22.22 20.61
C SER A 42 14.73 23.36 20.48
N GLU A 43 14.30 23.94 21.60
CA GLU A 43 13.42 25.13 21.64
C GLU A 43 13.98 26.33 20.86
N THR A 44 15.31 26.40 20.74
CA THR A 44 16.03 27.42 19.96
C THR A 44 16.13 27.12 18.46
N GLY A 45 15.56 25.99 18.01
CA GLY A 45 15.59 25.55 16.61
C GLY A 45 16.88 24.87 16.17
N LYS A 46 17.83 24.62 17.07
CA LYS A 46 19.07 23.90 16.77
C LYS A 46 18.79 22.40 16.72
N LEU A 47 19.42 21.68 15.79
CA LEU A 47 19.37 20.21 15.76
C LEU A 47 19.90 19.66 17.10
N PHE A 48 19.04 18.94 17.82
CA PHE A 48 19.37 18.30 19.08
C PHE A 48 19.89 16.88 18.83
N ARG A 49 19.14 16.07 18.07
CA ARG A 49 19.56 14.73 17.65
C ARG A 49 18.83 14.28 16.39
N THR A 50 19.45 13.34 15.68
CA THR A 50 18.85 12.60 14.57
C THR A 50 18.79 11.13 14.96
N CYS A 51 17.59 10.55 14.95
CA CYS A 51 17.37 9.14 15.25
C CYS A 51 16.94 8.38 14.00
N SER A 52 17.37 7.14 13.86
CA SER A 52 17.02 6.28 12.73
C SER A 52 16.88 4.82 13.14
N ASP A 53 16.07 4.08 12.38
CA ASP A 53 15.95 2.63 12.53
C ASP A 53 15.31 2.00 11.30
N GLU A 54 15.50 0.69 11.15
CA GLU A 54 14.80 -0.14 10.18
C GLU A 54 13.60 -0.80 10.87
N ILE A 55 12.41 -0.53 10.34
CA ILE A 55 11.15 -0.93 10.97
C ILE A 55 10.31 -1.64 9.93
N GLN A 56 9.77 -2.79 10.32
CA GLN A 56 8.74 -3.51 9.57
C GLN A 56 7.44 -2.71 9.64
N VAL A 57 6.87 -2.38 8.48
CA VAL A 57 5.61 -1.66 8.33
C VAL A 57 4.68 -2.39 7.38
N SER A 58 3.37 -2.26 7.60
CA SER A 58 2.38 -2.81 6.68
C SER A 58 1.98 -1.80 5.60
N LYS A 59 1.67 -2.29 4.41
CA LYS A 59 1.20 -1.53 3.24
C LYS A 59 0.09 -2.29 2.50
N CYS A 60 -0.68 -1.58 1.69
CA CYS A 60 -1.60 -2.21 0.75
C CYS A 60 -0.96 -2.32 -0.64
N GLU A 61 -0.99 -3.51 -1.22
CA GLU A 61 -0.46 -3.75 -2.56
C GLU A 61 -1.34 -4.75 -3.32
N GLY A 62 -1.48 -4.55 -4.63
CA GLY A 62 -2.33 -5.42 -5.41
C GLY A 62 -2.85 -4.85 -6.72
N TYR A 63 -3.74 -5.62 -7.34
CA TYR A 63 -4.45 -5.27 -8.57
C TYR A 63 -5.95 -5.18 -8.32
N CYS A 64 -6.57 -4.14 -8.87
CA CYS A 64 -8.01 -3.90 -8.82
C CYS A 64 -8.55 -3.75 -10.24
N ASP A 65 -9.79 -4.16 -10.46
CA ASP A 65 -10.42 -4.03 -11.76
C ASP A 65 -10.72 -2.56 -12.06
N SER A 66 -10.38 -2.14 -13.27
CA SER A 66 -10.53 -0.77 -13.74
C SER A 66 -10.71 -0.75 -15.24
N GLN A 67 -11.69 0.01 -15.70
CA GLN A 67 -12.06 0.08 -17.10
C GLN A 67 -12.22 1.51 -17.58
N VAL A 68 -11.90 1.72 -18.86
CA VAL A 68 -12.09 2.98 -19.56
C VAL A 68 -12.88 2.71 -20.82
N GLN A 69 -13.94 3.47 -21.03
CA GLN A 69 -14.81 3.35 -22.20
C GLN A 69 -14.93 4.72 -22.89
N PRO A 70 -14.89 4.78 -24.23
CA PRO A 70 -15.19 6.02 -24.95
C PRO A 70 -16.59 6.55 -24.60
N SER A 71 -16.74 7.87 -24.52
CA SER A 71 -18.01 8.50 -24.19
C SER A 71 -18.15 9.86 -24.87
N ILE A 72 -19.30 10.08 -25.51
CA ILE A 72 -19.66 11.37 -26.10
C ILE A 72 -20.30 12.34 -25.10
N VAL A 73 -20.61 11.87 -23.89
CA VAL A 73 -21.33 12.63 -22.86
C VAL A 73 -20.36 13.34 -21.92
N THR A 74 -19.18 12.75 -21.69
CA THR A 74 -18.12 13.32 -20.85
C THR A 74 -17.23 14.24 -21.66
N SER A 75 -16.82 15.39 -21.11
CA SER A 75 -15.91 16.35 -21.77
C SER A 75 -14.53 15.78 -22.10
N THR A 76 -14.10 14.75 -21.39
CA THR A 76 -12.83 14.02 -21.62
C THR A 76 -12.88 13.07 -22.82
N GLY A 77 -14.07 12.80 -23.38
CA GLY A 77 -14.27 11.78 -24.40
C GLY A 77 -14.26 10.33 -23.87
N PHE A 78 -14.15 10.14 -22.55
CA PHE A 78 -14.05 8.83 -21.91
C PHE A 78 -14.74 8.79 -20.54
N THR A 79 -15.53 7.73 -20.32
CA THR A 79 -16.01 7.32 -19.01
C THR A 79 -14.98 6.39 -18.37
N LYS A 80 -14.62 6.65 -17.11
CA LYS A 80 -13.62 5.86 -16.36
C LYS A 80 -14.29 5.26 -15.13
N GLU A 81 -14.14 3.96 -14.95
CA GLU A 81 -14.43 3.26 -13.71
C GLU A 81 -13.10 2.74 -13.18
N CYS A 82 -12.60 3.40 -12.13
CA CYS A 82 -11.26 3.19 -11.61
C CYS A 82 -11.36 2.77 -10.16
N SER A 83 -10.55 1.78 -9.76
CA SER A 83 -10.41 1.30 -8.40
C SER A 83 -8.93 1.16 -8.05
N CYS A 84 -8.52 1.60 -6.86
CA CYS A 84 -7.16 1.44 -6.35
C CYS A 84 -7.15 0.55 -5.11
N CYS A 85 -6.11 -0.27 -4.97
CA CYS A 85 -5.85 -1.00 -3.73
C CYS A 85 -5.41 0.00 -2.65
N ARG A 86 -6.24 0.20 -1.63
CA ARG A 86 -6.04 1.22 -0.60
C ARG A 86 -6.40 0.69 0.78
N GLU A 87 -5.89 1.40 1.78
CA GLU A 87 -6.17 1.16 3.19
C GLU A 87 -7.67 1.40 3.46
N GLU A 88 -8.33 0.44 4.08
CA GLU A 88 -9.72 0.63 4.51
C GLU A 88 -9.78 1.41 5.83
N PHE A 89 -8.91 1.05 6.78
CA PHE A 89 -8.74 1.73 8.05
C PHE A 89 -7.25 1.78 8.40
N LEU A 90 -6.89 2.82 9.15
CA LEU A 90 -5.55 3.02 9.67
C LEU A 90 -5.56 2.87 11.19
N GLU A 91 -4.59 2.14 11.71
CA GLU A 91 -4.32 2.06 13.15
C GLU A 91 -2.99 2.73 13.48
N GLU A 92 -2.98 3.49 14.57
CA GLU A 92 -1.78 4.17 15.05
C GLU A 92 -1.01 3.26 16.00
N ARG A 93 0.29 3.10 15.77
CA ARG A 93 1.19 2.45 16.73
C ARG A 93 2.44 3.28 16.98
N THR A 94 2.97 3.15 18.19
CA THR A 94 4.23 3.77 18.58
C THR A 94 5.40 2.84 18.23
N VAL A 95 6.43 3.38 17.61
CA VAL A 95 7.69 2.68 17.32
C VAL A 95 8.87 3.48 17.85
N TYR A 96 9.96 2.79 18.17
CA TYR A 96 11.15 3.39 18.76
C TYR A 96 12.30 3.36 17.77
N LEU A 97 12.90 4.52 17.52
CA LEU A 97 14.13 4.64 16.75
C LEU A 97 15.32 4.55 17.69
N ASN A 98 16.17 3.54 17.53
CA ASN A 98 17.24 3.25 18.50
C ASN A 98 18.62 3.82 18.11
N ASN A 99 18.82 4.24 16.86
CA ASN A 99 20.10 4.78 16.41
C ASN A 99 20.06 6.31 16.41
N CYS A 100 20.30 6.90 17.58
CA CYS A 100 20.29 8.35 17.82
C CYS A 100 21.70 8.95 17.87
N TYR A 101 21.93 10.02 17.11
CA TYR A 101 23.21 10.73 16.98
C TYR A 101 23.02 12.22 17.25
N ASP A 102 24.02 12.84 17.90
CA ASP A 102 24.06 14.29 18.12
C ASP A 102 24.47 15.06 16.85
N SER A 103 24.51 16.40 16.92
CA SER A 103 24.92 17.26 15.81
C SER A 103 26.36 17.04 15.32
N ASN A 104 27.19 16.33 16.08
CA ASN A 104 28.58 16.00 15.75
C ASN A 104 28.72 14.54 15.28
N GLY A 105 27.62 13.79 15.15
CA GLY A 105 27.61 12.38 14.77
C GLY A 105 28.00 11.41 15.88
N LYS A 106 28.04 11.86 17.15
CA LYS A 106 28.30 10.98 18.29
C LYS A 106 27.00 10.30 18.72
N GLN A 107 27.04 8.97 18.88
CA GLN A 107 25.90 8.21 19.35
C GLN A 107 25.63 8.45 20.85
N PHE A 108 24.36 8.61 21.22
CA PHE A 108 23.93 8.67 22.61
C PHE A 108 24.04 7.27 23.25
N SER A 109 24.81 7.14 24.33
CA SER A 109 25.22 5.83 24.88
C SER A 109 24.48 5.38 26.14
N LEU A 110 23.71 6.24 26.84
CA LEU A 110 23.13 5.89 28.15
C LEU A 110 21.78 6.59 28.45
N LEU A 111 20.75 5.75 28.66
CA LEU A 111 19.47 5.92 29.39
C LEU A 111 18.53 7.09 29.05
N ASP A 112 19.01 8.29 28.77
CA ASP A 112 18.19 9.42 28.34
C ASP A 112 18.60 9.86 26.93
N ASN A 113 17.63 9.90 26.02
CA ASN A 113 17.79 10.26 24.60
C ASN A 113 18.44 9.22 23.67
N SER A 114 18.66 7.98 24.14
CA SER A 114 19.17 6.89 23.29
C SER A 114 18.14 6.36 22.29
N ASN A 115 16.85 6.57 22.55
CA ASN A 115 15.76 6.20 21.65
C ASN A 115 14.76 7.34 21.45
N MET A 116 14.02 7.28 20.35
CA MET A 116 12.98 8.24 20.01
C MET A 116 11.67 7.51 19.67
N ALA A 117 10.63 7.77 20.46
CA ALA A 117 9.29 7.28 20.16
C ALA A 117 8.65 8.12 19.06
N ILE A 118 8.19 7.48 18.00
CA ILE A 118 7.40 8.10 16.93
C ILE A 118 6.09 7.33 16.77
N LYS A 119 5.07 8.02 16.25
CA LYS A 119 3.79 7.42 15.90
C LYS A 119 3.73 7.20 14.39
N ILE A 120 3.37 5.99 13.99
CA ILE A 120 3.11 5.65 12.59
C ILE A 120 1.69 5.12 12.46
N ARG A 121 1.11 5.27 11.27
CA ARG A 121 -0.23 4.78 10.95
C ARG A 121 -0.13 3.74 9.85
N GLU A 122 -0.73 2.59 10.09
CA GLU A 122 -0.62 1.44 9.20
C GLU A 122 -2.00 0.86 8.88
N PRO A 123 -2.18 0.23 7.70
CA PRO A 123 -3.42 -0.42 7.35
C PRO A 123 -3.74 -1.59 8.28
N THR A 124 -4.98 -1.65 8.76
CA THR A 124 -5.53 -2.87 9.36
C THR A 124 -6.08 -3.81 8.29
N ASN A 125 -6.60 -3.26 7.20
CA ASN A 125 -7.13 -3.99 6.06
C ASN A 125 -6.95 -3.22 4.75
N CYS A 126 -6.97 -3.93 3.62
CA CYS A 126 -6.82 -3.38 2.27
C CYS A 126 -7.99 -3.82 1.39
N LYS A 127 -8.47 -2.92 0.54
CA LYS A 127 -9.52 -3.24 -0.44
C LYS A 127 -9.42 -2.39 -1.70
N CYS A 128 -10.07 -2.84 -2.76
CA CYS A 128 -10.25 -2.04 -3.97
C CYS A 128 -11.30 -0.95 -3.73
N ILE A 129 -10.88 0.31 -3.75
CA ILE A 129 -11.72 1.50 -3.52
C ILE A 129 -11.80 2.33 -4.79
N LYS A 130 -13.01 2.76 -5.17
CA LYS A 130 -13.21 3.63 -6.32
C LYS A 130 -12.34 4.89 -6.23
N CYS A 131 -11.65 5.20 -7.31
CA CYS A 131 -10.83 6.40 -7.43
C CYS A 131 -11.70 7.66 -7.23
N GLY A 132 -11.16 8.68 -6.56
CA GLY A 132 -11.86 9.94 -6.31
C GLY A 132 -12.80 9.95 -5.09
N PHE A 133 -12.92 8.82 -4.37
CA PHE A 133 -13.49 8.82 -3.03
C PHE A 133 -12.40 9.12 -1.98
N LEU A 134 -12.71 10.07 -1.09
CA LEU A 134 -11.92 10.44 0.10
C LEU A 134 -12.54 9.81 1.34
#